data_AF-A0A1C7PDK0-F1
#
_entry.id   AF-A0A1C7PDK0-F1
#
_cell.length_a   1.000
_cell.length_b   1.000
_cell.length_c   1.000
_cell.angle_alpha   90.00
_cell.angle_beta   90.00
_cell.angle_gamma   90.00
#
_symmetry.space_group_name_H-M   'P 1'
#
loop_
_entity.id
_entity.type
_entity.pdbx_description
1 polymer ?
#
loop_
_entity_poly.entity_id
_entity_poly.type
_entity_poly.pdbx_seq_one_letter_code
_entity_poly.pdbx_strand_id
1 'polypeptide(L)'
;MKRILTTFACACMTLSAWAASRPPGEMEIQFLLQRDDALKNRKYIVLSIRHDSDTQATVLLQLNPPNGEHMACTFSLIDGQWRLIERTPIPAPPDTPIISREPLDPAPSPDQPTR
;
A
#
# COMPACT_ATOMS: atom_id res chain seq x y z
N MET A 1 -14.94 5.74 -60.02
CA MET A 1 -13.70 5.97 -59.23
C MET A 1 -14.08 6.09 -57.77
N LYS A 2 -13.86 5.05 -56.96
CA LYS A 2 -14.26 4.98 -55.54
C LYS A 2 -12.98 5.14 -54.71
N ARG A 3 -12.77 6.34 -54.15
CA ARG A 3 -11.70 6.60 -53.18
C ARG A 3 -12.37 6.95 -51.85
N ILE A 4 -11.65 6.64 -50.77
CA ILE A 4 -11.91 7.00 -49.36
C ILE A 4 -12.73 5.97 -48.59
N LEU A 5 -12.04 4.94 -48.07
CA LEU A 5 -12.46 4.18 -46.89
C LEU A 5 -11.22 3.57 -46.23
N THR A 6 -10.30 4.43 -45.77
CA THR A 6 -9.09 3.96 -45.07
C THR A 6 -8.54 5.02 -44.12
N THR A 7 -9.38 5.53 -43.20
CA THR A 7 -8.89 6.53 -42.22
C THR A 7 -9.56 6.50 -40.85
N PHE A 8 -10.28 5.43 -40.49
CA PHE A 8 -10.98 5.36 -39.20
C PHE A 8 -10.39 4.37 -38.17
N ALA A 9 -9.34 3.61 -38.52
CA ALA A 9 -8.75 2.64 -37.60
C ALA A 9 -7.65 3.22 -36.69
N CYS A 10 -7.08 4.39 -37.01
CA CYS A 10 -5.91 4.92 -36.29
C CYS A 10 -6.28 5.65 -34.98
N ALA A 11 -7.50 6.20 -34.87
CA ALA A 11 -7.89 7.04 -33.74
C ALA A 11 -8.32 6.24 -32.48
N CYS A 12 -8.75 4.99 -32.62
CA CYS A 12 -9.16 4.19 -31.46
C CYS A 12 -7.95 3.54 -30.74
N MET A 13 -6.84 3.30 -31.42
CA MET A 13 -5.68 2.62 -30.81
C MET A 13 -4.86 3.53 -29.89
N THR A 14 -4.92 4.85 -30.05
CA THR A 14 -4.14 5.80 -29.24
C THR A 14 -4.84 6.21 -27.94
N LEU A 15 -6.17 6.11 -27.86
CA LEU A 15 -6.93 6.39 -26.62
C LEU A 15 -6.82 5.27 -25.59
N SER A 16 -6.62 4.02 -26.02
CA SER A 16 -6.54 2.86 -25.12
C SER A 16 -5.23 2.79 -24.33
N ALA A 17 -4.14 3.33 -24.87
CA ALA A 17 -2.84 3.33 -24.19
C ALA A 17 -2.82 4.30 -23.00
N TRP A 18 -3.44 5.47 -23.14
CA TRP A 18 -3.46 6.48 -22.08
C TRP A 18 -4.35 6.11 -20.90
N ALA A 19 -5.45 5.40 -21.16
CA ALA A 19 -6.33 4.91 -20.10
C ALA A 19 -5.67 3.83 -19.22
N ALA A 20 -4.69 3.10 -19.76
CA ALA A 20 -3.97 2.06 -19.04
C ALA A 20 -2.90 2.62 -18.09
N SER A 21 -2.32 3.79 -18.41
CA SER A 21 -1.25 4.43 -17.61
C SER A 21 -1.75 5.22 -16.41
N ARG A 22 -3.04 5.17 -16.08
CA ARG A 22 -3.57 5.89 -14.93
C ARG A 22 -3.30 5.10 -13.64
N PRO A 23 -3.04 5.78 -12.52
CA PRO A 23 -3.00 5.14 -11.22
C PRO A 23 -4.29 4.34 -10.95
N PRO A 24 -4.20 3.13 -10.37
CA PRO A 24 -5.38 2.28 -10.18
C PRO A 24 -6.30 2.93 -9.15
N GLY A 25 -7.59 3.01 -9.47
CA GLY A 25 -8.58 3.52 -8.54
C GLY A 25 -8.88 2.54 -7.40
N GLU A 26 -9.57 2.99 -6.36
CA GLU A 26 -9.92 2.15 -5.20
C GLU A 26 -10.73 0.89 -5.61
N MET A 27 -11.73 1.04 -6.48
CA MET A 27 -12.50 -0.11 -6.98
C MET A 27 -11.64 -1.09 -7.80
N GLU A 28 -10.69 -0.57 -8.57
CA GLU A 28 -9.79 -1.39 -9.37
C GLU A 28 -8.84 -2.17 -8.46
N ILE A 29 -8.32 -1.55 -7.41
CA ILE A 29 -7.54 -2.21 -6.36
C ILE A 29 -8.35 -3.31 -5.70
N GLN A 30 -9.60 -3.05 -5.29
CA GLN A 30 -10.45 -4.09 -4.70
C GLN A 30 -10.64 -5.28 -5.65
N PHE A 31 -10.87 -5.01 -6.94
CA PHE A 31 -10.99 -6.06 -7.95
C PHE A 31 -9.69 -6.85 -8.11
N LEU A 32 -8.53 -6.18 -8.15
CA LEU A 32 -7.23 -6.84 -8.24
C LEU A 32 -6.94 -7.72 -7.02
N LEU A 33 -7.30 -7.25 -5.82
CA LEU A 33 -7.17 -8.01 -4.57
C LEU A 33 -8.08 -9.25 -4.56
N GLN A 34 -9.30 -9.13 -5.09
CA GLN A 34 -10.23 -10.27 -5.25
C GLN A 34 -9.75 -11.31 -6.27
N ARG A 35 -8.83 -10.96 -7.16
CA ARG A 35 -8.24 -11.90 -8.13
C ARG A 35 -7.05 -12.68 -7.57
N ASP A 36 -6.44 -12.22 -6.50
CA ASP A 36 -5.32 -12.91 -5.87
C ASP A 36 -5.82 -14.10 -5.02
N ASP A 37 -5.27 -15.29 -5.25
CA ASP A 37 -5.70 -16.51 -4.57
C ASP A 37 -5.49 -16.47 -3.05
N ALA A 38 -4.50 -15.71 -2.56
CA ALA A 38 -4.24 -15.59 -1.13
C ALA A 38 -5.16 -14.57 -0.44
N LEU A 39 -5.71 -13.62 -1.19
CA LEU A 39 -6.51 -12.52 -0.65
C LEU A 39 -8.01 -12.67 -0.89
N LYS A 40 -8.44 -13.33 -1.98
CA LYS A 40 -9.85 -13.44 -2.36
C LYS A 40 -10.78 -14.01 -1.28
N ASN A 41 -10.24 -14.86 -0.40
CA ASN A 41 -10.98 -15.50 0.70
C ASN A 41 -10.64 -14.93 2.08
N ARG A 42 -9.83 -13.86 2.15
CA ARG A 42 -9.44 -13.23 3.42
C ARG A 42 -10.29 -11.98 3.65
N LYS A 43 -10.60 -11.72 4.91
CA LYS A 43 -11.12 -10.41 5.31
C LYS A 43 -9.96 -9.44 5.33
N TYR A 44 -10.09 -8.33 4.63
CA TYR A 44 -9.10 -7.26 4.66
C TYR A 44 -9.78 -5.89 4.57
N ILE A 45 -9.10 -4.88 5.06
CA ILE A 45 -9.43 -3.48 4.80
C ILE A 45 -8.24 -2.79 4.13
N VAL A 46 -8.54 -1.91 3.18
CA VAL A 46 -7.52 -1.05 2.57
C VAL A 46 -7.28 0.11 3.52
N LEU A 47 -6.05 0.23 4.02
CA LEU A 47 -5.67 1.31 4.92
C LEU A 47 -5.19 2.54 4.16
N SER A 48 -4.36 2.34 3.14
CA SER A 48 -3.82 3.42 2.32
C SER A 48 -3.38 2.93 0.95
N ILE A 49 -3.45 3.81 -0.04
CA ILE A 49 -2.94 3.58 -1.39
C ILE A 49 -1.86 4.62 -1.64
N ARG A 50 -0.66 4.17 -2.00
CA ARG A 50 0.44 5.03 -2.42
C ARG A 50 0.76 4.74 -3.88
N HIS A 51 0.88 5.80 -4.68
CA HIS A 51 1.30 5.70 -6.07
C HIS A 51 2.78 6.04 -6.12
N ASP A 52 3.62 5.02 -6.33
CA ASP A 52 5.07 5.18 -6.41
C ASP A 52 5.48 5.73 -7.80
N SER A 53 4.73 5.37 -8.85
CA SER A 53 4.85 5.93 -10.20
C SER A 53 3.56 5.75 -11.01
N ASP A 54 3.52 6.22 -12.26
CA ASP A 54 2.40 5.96 -13.20
C ASP A 54 2.20 4.45 -13.49
N THR A 55 3.21 3.63 -13.20
CA THR A 55 3.22 2.19 -13.49
C THR A 55 3.37 1.31 -12.25
N GLN A 56 3.42 1.92 -11.06
CA GLN A 56 3.58 1.21 -9.79
C GLN A 56 2.77 1.86 -8.67
N ALA A 57 2.06 1.04 -7.90
CA ALA A 57 1.31 1.47 -6.74
C ALA A 57 1.42 0.47 -5.59
N THR A 58 1.65 0.96 -4.39
CA THR A 58 1.72 0.16 -3.17
C THR A 58 0.47 0.37 -2.32
N VAL A 59 -0.25 -0.72 -2.04
CA VAL A 59 -1.47 -0.72 -1.23
C VAL A 59 -1.17 -1.34 0.11
N LEU A 60 -1.45 -0.61 1.17
CA LEU A 60 -1.37 -1.11 2.54
C LEU A 60 -2.71 -1.71 2.95
N LEU A 61 -2.69 -2.97 3.34
CA LEU A 61 -3.85 -3.73 3.80
C LEU A 61 -3.69 -4.09 5.26
N GLN A 62 -4.81 -4.14 5.97
CA GLN A 62 -4.91 -4.89 7.23
C GLN A 62 -5.70 -6.17 6.96
N LEU A 63 -5.05 -7.31 7.17
CA LEU A 63 -5.68 -8.63 7.09
C LEU A 63 -6.37 -8.94 8.41
N ASN A 64 -7.50 -9.65 8.39
CA ASN A 64 -8.25 -10.08 9.57
C ASN A 64 -8.43 -8.96 10.65
N PRO A 65 -8.99 -7.80 10.28
CA PRO A 65 -9.18 -6.68 11.22
C PRO A 65 -10.07 -7.07 12.42
N PRO A 66 -9.91 -6.39 13.58
CA PRO A 66 -9.13 -5.15 13.78
C PRO A 66 -7.68 -5.34 14.25
N ASN A 67 -7.25 -6.56 14.61
CA ASN A 67 -5.93 -6.83 15.20
C ASN A 67 -5.06 -7.77 14.35
N GLY A 68 -5.39 -7.96 13.08
CA GLY A 68 -4.60 -8.81 12.22
C GLY A 68 -3.42 -8.07 11.57
N GLU A 69 -2.66 -8.81 10.80
CA GLU A 69 -1.37 -8.38 10.26
C GLU A 69 -1.52 -7.33 9.17
N HIS A 70 -0.56 -6.42 9.10
CA HIS A 70 -0.45 -5.49 8.00
C HIS A 70 0.31 -6.14 6.85
N MET A 71 -0.13 -5.87 5.61
CA MET A 71 0.54 -6.35 4.42
C MET A 71 0.61 -5.25 3.38
N ALA A 72 1.82 -4.96 2.89
CA ALA A 72 2.02 -4.14 1.70
C ALA A 72 1.87 -5.02 0.46
N CYS A 73 1.02 -4.57 -0.48
CA CYS A 73 0.80 -5.20 -1.77
C CYS A 73 1.27 -4.24 -2.86
N THR A 74 2.30 -4.60 -3.61
CA THR A 74 2.82 -3.78 -4.70
C THR A 74 2.24 -4.24 -6.02
N PHE A 75 1.55 -3.33 -6.69
CA PHE A 75 0.97 -3.52 -8.01
C PHE A 75 1.84 -2.83 -9.06
N SER A 76 1.97 -3.45 -10.21
CA SER A 76 2.63 -2.86 -11.36
C SER A 76 1.79 -3.02 -12.63
N LEU A 77 1.85 -2.02 -13.50
CA LEU A 77 1.20 -2.03 -14.80
C LEU A 77 2.06 -2.83 -15.80
N ILE A 78 1.59 -4.03 -16.15
CA ILE A 78 2.27 -4.95 -17.06
C ILE A 78 1.32 -5.26 -18.22
N ASP A 79 1.76 -5.03 -19.45
CA ASP A 79 0.94 -5.22 -20.67
C ASP A 79 -0.39 -4.45 -20.64
N GLY A 80 -0.38 -3.25 -20.04
CA GLY A 80 -1.57 -2.42 -19.89
C GLY A 80 -2.58 -2.92 -18.85
N GLN A 81 -2.18 -3.88 -18.01
CA GLN A 81 -2.99 -4.38 -16.90
C GLN A 81 -2.24 -4.28 -15.58
N TRP A 82 -2.89 -3.72 -14.56
CA TRP A 82 -2.35 -3.74 -13.20
C TRP A 82 -2.32 -5.18 -12.68
N ARG A 83 -1.18 -5.59 -12.12
CA ARG A 83 -0.96 -6.92 -11.56
C ARG A 83 -0.26 -6.79 -10.22
N LEU A 84 -0.68 -7.61 -9.26
CA LEU A 84 0.02 -7.76 -7.99
C LEU A 84 1.34 -8.50 -8.25
N ILE A 85 2.46 -7.85 -7.96
CA ILE A 85 3.80 -8.40 -8.20
C ILE A 85 4.50 -8.79 -6.89
N GLU A 86 4.17 -8.14 -5.79
CA GLU A 86 4.83 -8.36 -4.51
C GLU A 86 3.87 -8.24 -3.34
N ARG A 87 4.12 -9.05 -2.30
CA ARG A 87 3.36 -9.09 -1.04
C ARG A 87 4.36 -9.13 0.10
N THR A 88 4.41 -8.06 0.87
CA THR A 88 5.36 -7.90 1.98
C THR A 88 4.60 -7.77 3.28
N PRO A 89 4.64 -8.78 4.17
CA PRO A 89 4.06 -8.65 5.50
C PRO A 89 4.82 -7.54 6.25
N ILE A 90 4.09 -6.61 6.82
CA ILE A 90 4.66 -5.55 7.64
C ILE A 90 4.55 -6.04 9.08
N PRO A 91 5.67 -6.40 9.72
CA PRO A 91 5.64 -6.77 11.12
C PRO A 91 5.06 -5.61 11.92
N ALA A 92 4.21 -5.92 12.90
CA ALA A 92 3.88 -4.94 13.92
C ALA A 92 5.20 -4.37 14.47
N PRO A 93 5.29 -3.05 14.76
CA PRO A 93 6.48 -2.51 15.39
C PRO A 93 6.80 -3.40 16.60
N PRO A 94 8.06 -3.78 16.83
CA PRO A 94 8.39 -4.55 18.01
C PRO A 94 7.85 -3.73 19.19
N ASP A 95 6.99 -4.35 20.00
CA ASP A 95 6.61 -3.83 21.30
C ASP A 95 7.91 -3.47 21.99
N THR A 96 8.32 -2.22 21.90
CA THR A 96 9.53 -1.76 22.56
C THR A 96 9.04 -1.67 23.99
N PRO A 97 9.44 -2.58 24.90
CA PRO A 97 9.08 -2.37 26.28
C PRO A 97 9.58 -0.98 26.60
N ILE A 98 8.67 -0.09 26.98
CA ILE A 98 9.03 1.19 27.55
C ILE A 98 9.90 0.80 28.73
N ILE A 99 11.22 0.88 28.56
CA ILE A 99 12.14 0.84 29.68
C ILE A 99 11.73 2.09 30.45
N SER A 100 10.87 1.91 31.45
CA SER A 100 10.69 2.88 32.51
C SER A 100 12.09 3.25 32.95
N ARG A 101 12.56 4.42 32.53
CA ARG A 101 13.69 5.05 33.17
C ARG A 101 13.20 5.31 34.58
N GLU A 102 13.50 4.37 35.48
CA GLU A 102 13.39 4.60 36.91
C GLU A 102 14.08 5.95 37.17
N PRO A 103 13.38 6.95 37.71
CA PRO A 103 14.00 8.23 38.03
C PRO A 103 15.20 7.92 38.91
N LEU A 104 16.39 8.32 38.46
CA LEU A 104 17.61 8.19 39.25
C LEU A 104 17.36 8.95 40.56
N ASP A 105 17.21 8.21 41.65
CA ASP A 105 16.99 8.74 43.00
C ASP A 105 18.08 9.81 43.27
N PRO A 106 17.73 11.08 43.53
CA PRO A 106 18.74 12.07 43.85
C PRO A 106 19.37 11.69 45.19
N ALA A 107 20.67 11.40 45.17
CA ALA A 107 21.46 11.07 46.34
C ALA A 107 21.17 12.03 47.53
N PRO A 108 21.15 11.54 48.78
CA PRO A 108 20.91 12.41 49.92
C PRO A 108 22.04 13.43 50.05
N SER A 109 21.72 14.72 49.93
CA SER A 109 22.65 15.82 50.25
C SER A 109 23.03 15.77 51.72
N PRO A 110 24.32 15.72 52.09
CA PRO A 110 24.76 15.96 53.44
C PRO A 110 25.06 17.46 53.57
N ASP A 111 24.21 18.23 54.23
CA ASP A 111 24.71 19.38 54.99
C ASP A 111 23.69 19.87 56.02
N GLN A 112 24.10 19.69 57.28
CA GLN A 112 23.56 20.32 58.49
C GLN A 112 23.61 21.86 58.34
N PRO A 113 22.78 22.58 59.11
CA PRO A 113 23.39 23.19 60.29
C PRO A 113 22.54 23.04 61.54
N THR A 114 23.20 22.59 62.60
CA THR A 114 22.77 22.79 63.98
C THR A 114 22.98 24.25 64.34
N ARG A 115 21.89 25.01 64.52
CA ARG A 115 21.84 26.09 65.51
C ARG A 115 20.41 26.51 65.84
#